data_AF-A0A348TQ61-F1
#
_entry.id   AF-A0A348TQ61-F1
#
_cell.length_a   1.000
_cell.length_b   1.000
_cell.length_c   1.000
_cell.angle_alpha   90.00
_cell.angle_beta   90.00
_cell.angle_gamma   90.00
#
_symmetry.space_group_name_H-M   'P 1'
#
loop_
_entity.id
_entity.type
_entity.pdbx_description
1 polymer ?
#
loop_
_entity_poly.entity_id
_entity_poly.type
_entity_poly.pdbx_seq_one_letter_code
_entity_poly.pdbx_strand_id
1 'polypeptide(L)' 'VWEHAYYLTYQNKRGDYVDAFLKIANWKNASQRLEAMLDMYKVNR' A
#
# COMPACT_ATOMS: atom_id res chain seq x y z
N VAL A 1 8.70 2.82 6.73
CA VAL A 1 7.93 4.08 6.68
C VAL A 1 8.91 5.21 6.94
N TRP A 2 8.72 6.35 6.29
CA TRP A 2 9.56 7.52 6.52
C TRP A 2 8.80 8.52 7.37
N GLU A 3 9.46 9.14 8.36
CA GLU A 3 8.80 10.08 9.28
C GLU A 3 8.14 11.23 8.53
N HIS A 4 8.77 11.74 7.47
CA HIS A 4 8.19 12.81 6.65
C HIS A 4 6.83 12.47 6.02
N ALA A 5 6.43 11.19 5.96
CA ALA A 5 5.14 10.79 5.42
C ALA A 5 3.98 11.00 6.41
N TYR A 6 4.26 11.19 7.70
CA TYR A 6 3.22 11.24 8.74
C TYR A 6 3.50 12.18 9.91
N TYR A 7 4.73 12.65 10.11
CA TYR A 7 5.14 13.30 11.35
C TYR A 7 4.39 14.62 11.61
N LEU A 8 4.04 15.39 10.58
CA LEU A 8 3.30 16.64 10.74
C LEU A 8 1.91 16.43 11.34
N THR A 9 1.27 15.29 11.09
CA THR A 9 -0.10 14.99 11.55
C THR A 9 -0.12 14.03 12.73
N TYR A 10 0.79 13.05 12.75
CA TYR A 10 0.78 11.95 13.71
C TYR A 10 1.98 11.95 14.67
N GLN A 11 3.01 12.78 14.44
CA GLN A 11 4.27 12.78 15.21
C GLN A 11 4.85 11.38 15.42
N ASN A 12 5.07 10.94 16.67
CA ASN A 12 5.56 9.61 17.00
C ASN A 12 4.49 8.50 16.94
N LYS A 13 3.21 8.84 16.69
CA LYS A 13 2.10 7.88 16.57
C LYS A 13 2.07 7.20 15.21
N ARG A 14 3.14 6.45 14.91
CA ARG A 14 3.28 5.69 13.66
C ARG A 14 2.13 4.69 13.45
N GLY A 15 1.63 4.07 14.52
CA GLY A 15 0.53 3.09 14.45
C GLY A 15 -0.73 3.68 13.83
N ASP A 16 -1.21 4.79 14.40
CA ASP A 16 -2.40 5.52 13.94
C ASP A 16 -2.30 5.90 12.46
N TYR A 17 -1.12 6.30 11.98
CA TYR A 17 -0.88 6.60 10.57
C TYR A 17 -1.07 5.35 9.68
N VAL A 18 -0.53 4.19 10.08
CA VAL A 18 -0.67 2.95 9.32
C VAL A 18 -2.12 2.50 9.26
N ASP A 19 -2.84 2.59 10.39
CA ASP A 19 -4.26 2.24 10.45
C ASP A 19 -5.12 3.15 9.57
N ALA A 20 -4.83 4.46 9.56
CA ALA A 20 -5.51 5.41 8.68
C ALA A 20 -5.16 5.16 7.19
N PHE A 21 -3.89 4.87 6.89
CA PHE A 21 -3.44 4.56 5.53
C PHE A 21 -4.16 3.33 4.95
N LEU A 22 -4.31 2.26 5.73
CA LEU A 22 -4.99 1.04 5.27
C LEU A 22 -6.48 1.26 4.96
N LYS A 23 -7.13 2.23 5.61
CA LYS A 23 -8.53 2.59 5.32
C LYS A 23 -8.70 3.30 3.97
N ILE A 24 -7.66 3.95 3.47
CA ILE A 24 -7.69 4.70 2.20
C ILE A 24 -6.94 4.00 1.05
N ALA A 25 -6.37 2.83 1.31
CA ALA A 25 -5.63 2.08 0.30
C ALA A 25 -6.53 1.69 -0.88
N ASN A 26 -6.03 1.88 -2.11
CA ASN A 26 -6.75 1.49 -3.32
C ASN A 26 -6.57 -0.01 -3.62
N TRP A 27 -7.42 -0.84 -3.02
CA TRP A 27 -7.38 -2.29 -3.16
C TRP A 27 -7.67 -2.77 -4.58
N LYS A 28 -8.47 -2.04 -5.36
CA LYS A 28 -8.73 -2.37 -6.77
C LYS A 28 -7.44 -2.30 -7.59
N ASN A 29 -6.64 -1.24 -7.42
CA ASN A 29 -5.37 -1.12 -8.10
C ASN A 29 -4.37 -2.21 -7.66
N ALA A 30 -4.35 -2.55 -6.37
CA ALA A 30 -3.52 -3.63 -5.85
C ALA A 30 -3.88 -4.99 -6.50
N SER A 31 -5.17 -5.33 -6.62
CA SER A 31 -5.63 -6.56 -7.28
C SER A 31 -5.20 -6.60 -8.75
N GLN A 32 -5.39 -5.49 -9.49
CA GLN A 32 -5.01 -5.41 -10.90
C GLN A 32 -3.52 -5.65 -11.13
N ARG A 33 -2.66 -5.11 -10.25
CA ARG A 33 -1.20 -5.34 -10.33
C ARG A 33 -0.83 -6.79 -10.05
N LEU A 34 -1.54 -7.42 -9.11
CA LEU A 34 -1.34 -8.85 -8.80
C LEU A 34 -1.77 -9.73 -9.97
N GLU A 35 -2.96 -9.50 -10.53
CA GLU A 35 -3.47 -10.22 -11.70
C GLU A 35 -2.52 -10.09 -12.90
N ALA A 36 -2.07 -8.87 -13.21
CA ALA A 36 -1.12 -8.63 -14.30
C ALA A 36 0.19 -9.42 -14.10
N MET A 37 0.72 -9.47 -12.88
CA MET A 37 1.92 -10.24 -12.58
C MET A 37 1.70 -11.75 -12.76
N LEU A 38 0.55 -12.27 -12.30
CA LEU A 38 0.20 -13.68 -12.44
C LEU A 38 0.03 -14.07 -13.92
N ASP A 39 -0.56 -13.21 -14.73
CA ASP A 39 -0.73 -13.45 -16.16
C ASP A 39 0.63 -13.42 -16.89
N MET A 40 1.49 -12.44 -16.61
CA MET A 40 2.85 -12.43 -17.13
C MET A 40 3.64 -13.69 -16.75
N TYR A 41 3.48 -14.17 -15.52
CA TYR A 41 4.15 -15.37 -15.05
C TYR A 41 3.66 -16.65 -15.73
N LYS A 42 2.36 -16.74 -16.06
CA LYS A 42 1.79 -17.86 -16.82
C LYS A 42 2.24 -17.86 -18.29
N VAL A 43 2.41 -16.69 -18.90
CA VAL A 43 2.83 -16.56 -20.31
C VAL A 43 4.30 -16.93 -20.51
N ASN A 44 5.16 -16.67 -19.51
CA ASN A 44 6.59 -16.96 -19.56
C ASN A 44 6.98 -18.38 -19.11
N ARG A 45 6.00 -19.28 -18.95
CA ARG A 45 6.19 -20.66 -18.54
C ARG A 45 5.64 -21.61 -19.59
#